data_AF-A0A2K3KBM3-F1
#
_entry.id   AF-A0A2K3KBM3-F1
#
_cell.length_a   1.000
_cell.length_b   1.000
_cell.length_c   1.000
_cell.angle_alpha   90.00
_cell.angle_beta   90.00
_cell.angle_gamma   90.00
#
_symmetry.space_group_name_H-M   'P 1'
#
loop_
_entity.id
_entity.type
_entity.pdbx_description
1 polymer ?
#
loop_
_entity_poly.entity_id
_entity_poly.type
_entity_poly.pdbx_seq_one_letter_code
_entity_poly.pdbx_strand_id
1 'polypeptide(L)'
;MIREYKEGRVCGVNVSKEDLYAFEQLKLNLGVLHQKWQSIFVWEDGPLVKAMKDGNLFLVDEISLADDSVLERLNSVLEPERTL
;
A
#
# COMPACT_ATOMS: atom_id res chain seq x y z
N MET A 1 -26.13 -16.13 3.59
CA MET A 1 -25.38 -16.34 4.85
C MET A 1 -25.09 -15.03 5.61
N ILE A 2 -24.11 -14.18 5.29
CA ILE A 2 -23.83 -12.93 6.07
C ILE A 2 -24.98 -11.91 6.02
N ARG A 3 -25.64 -11.76 4.85
CA ARG A 3 -26.84 -10.90 4.71
C ARG A 3 -27.95 -11.31 5.68
N GLU A 4 -28.08 -12.60 5.96
CA GLU A 4 -29.17 -13.12 6.80
C GLU A 4 -28.92 -12.88 8.30
N TYR A 5 -27.64 -12.78 8.72
CA TYR A 5 -27.27 -12.26 10.04
C TYR A 5 -27.51 -10.76 10.16
N LYS A 6 -27.18 -9.97 9.12
CA LYS A 6 -27.46 -8.52 9.08
C LYS A 6 -28.97 -8.20 9.11
N GLU A 7 -29.79 -9.08 8.55
CA GLU A 7 -31.25 -8.99 8.53
C GLU A 7 -31.92 -9.61 9.78
N GLY A 8 -31.14 -10.12 10.74
CA GLY A 8 -31.65 -10.70 11.99
C GLY A 8 -32.41 -12.01 11.83
N ARG A 9 -32.35 -12.65 10.66
CA ARG A 9 -33.09 -13.90 10.37
C ARG A 9 -32.41 -15.15 10.92
N VAL A 10 -31.15 -15.04 11.37
CA VAL A 10 -30.38 -16.13 11.99
C VAL A 10 -29.94 -15.70 13.39
N CYS A 11 -30.57 -16.28 14.42
CA CYS A 11 -30.21 -16.05 15.81
C CYS A 11 -29.12 -17.05 16.22
N GLY A 12 -27.86 -16.67 15.99
CA GLY A 12 -26.72 -17.33 16.64
C GLY A 12 -26.57 -16.77 18.06
N VAL A 13 -26.35 -17.64 19.04
CA VAL A 13 -26.14 -17.25 20.44
C VAL A 13 -24.92 -16.32 20.50
N ASN A 14 -25.17 -15.04 20.76
CA ASN A 14 -24.21 -14.03 21.20
C ASN A 14 -23.20 -13.50 20.15
N VAL A 15 -23.62 -13.22 18.91
CA VAL A 15 -22.78 -12.50 17.92
C VAL A 15 -23.15 -11.03 17.93
N SER A 16 -22.21 -10.15 18.32
CA SER A 16 -22.41 -8.71 18.35
C SER A 16 -22.25 -8.07 16.96
N LYS A 17 -22.62 -6.80 16.82
CA LYS A 17 -22.39 -6.06 15.56
C LYS A 17 -20.90 -5.83 15.30
N GLU A 18 -20.13 -5.69 16.37
CA GLU A 18 -18.68 -5.57 16.35
C GLU A 18 -18.04 -6.85 15.82
N ASP A 19 -18.54 -8.03 16.19
CA ASP A 19 -18.08 -9.31 15.67
C ASP A 19 -18.31 -9.43 14.15
N LEU A 20 -19.49 -8.98 13.68
CA LEU A 20 -19.81 -8.92 12.26
C LEU A 20 -18.88 -7.98 11.49
N TYR A 21 -18.58 -6.80 12.05
CA TYR A 21 -17.64 -5.86 11.45
C TYR A 21 -16.21 -6.42 11.43
N ALA A 22 -15.75 -7.01 12.53
CA ALA A 22 -14.45 -7.64 12.63
C ALA A 22 -14.28 -8.76 11.61
N PHE A 23 -15.31 -9.57 11.40
CA PHE A 23 -15.31 -10.62 10.37
C PHE A 23 -15.25 -10.05 8.95
N GLU A 24 -15.98 -8.97 8.65
CA GLU A 24 -15.90 -8.30 7.34
C GLU A 24 -14.50 -7.74 7.09
N GLN A 25 -13.87 -7.11 8.10
CA GLN A 25 -12.49 -6.66 8.02
C GLN A 25 -11.51 -7.82 7.82
N LEU A 26 -11.69 -8.92 8.55
CA LEU A 26 -10.84 -10.11 8.42
C LEU A 26 -10.94 -10.72 7.02
N LYS A 27 -12.14 -10.79 6.45
CA LYS A 27 -12.36 -11.27 5.08
C LYS A 27 -11.66 -10.37 4.05
N LEU A 28 -11.73 -9.05 4.21
CA LEU A 28 -11.04 -8.11 3.34
C LEU A 28 -9.52 -8.28 3.44
N ASN A 29 -8.98 -8.35 4.66
CA ASN A 29 -7.56 -8.55 4.90
C ASN A 29 -7.04 -9.87 4.30
N LEU A 30 -7.80 -10.97 4.45
CA LEU A 30 -7.45 -12.25 3.82
C LEU A 30 -7.42 -12.15 2.29
N GLY A 31 -8.35 -11.41 1.68
CA GLY A 31 -8.35 -11.17 0.24
C GLY A 31 -7.13 -10.42 -0.23
N VAL A 32 -6.74 -9.34 0.47
CA VAL A 32 -5.54 -8.55 0.17
C VAL A 32 -4.27 -9.37 0.35
N LEU A 33 -4.17 -10.11 1.46
CA LEU A 33 -3.03 -11.00 1.70
C LEU A 33 -2.94 -12.06 0.60
N HIS A 34 -4.04 -12.73 0.25
CA HIS A 34 -4.05 -13.73 -0.81
C HIS A 34 -3.54 -13.16 -2.15
N GLN A 35 -3.99 -11.96 -2.55
CA GLN A 35 -3.45 -11.30 -3.75
C GLN A 35 -1.96 -11.00 -3.64
N LYS A 36 -1.51 -10.50 -2.48
CA LYS A 36 -0.08 -10.21 -2.25
C LYS A 36 0.77 -11.49 -2.31
N TRP A 37 0.30 -12.58 -1.73
CA TRP A 37 0.97 -13.88 -1.73
C TRP A 37 1.01 -14.55 -3.11
N GLN A 38 0.03 -14.28 -3.97
CA GLN A 38 0.02 -14.75 -5.35
C GLN A 38 0.95 -13.95 -6.27
N SER A 39 1.45 -12.78 -5.82
CA SER A 39 2.35 -11.96 -6.62
C SER A 39 3.79 -12.45 -6.48
N ILE A 40 4.42 -12.79 -7.61
CA ILE A 40 5.82 -13.22 -7.67
C ILE A 40 6.77 -12.00 -7.53
N PHE A 41 6.31 -10.84 -7.95
CA PHE A 41 7.02 -9.57 -7.84
C PHE A 41 6.14 -8.54 -7.15
N VAL A 42 6.74 -7.75 -6.25
CA VAL A 42 6.05 -6.66 -5.56
C VAL A 42 6.85 -5.38 -5.77
N TRP A 43 6.14 -4.26 -5.88
CA TRP A 43 6.78 -2.96 -5.86
C TRP A 43 7.46 -2.75 -4.51
N GLU A 44 8.68 -2.26 -4.55
CA GLU A 44 9.48 -1.93 -3.38
C GLU A 44 10.06 -0.54 -3.59
N ASP A 45 9.85 0.34 -2.62
CA ASP A 45 10.32 1.71 -2.74
C ASP A 45 11.85 1.74 -2.65
N GLY A 46 12.48 2.29 -3.68
CA GLY A 46 13.92 2.52 -3.70
C GLY A 46 14.38 3.57 -2.68
N PRO A 47 15.71 3.71 -2.49
CA PRO A 47 16.30 4.59 -1.49
C PRO A 47 15.82 6.05 -1.54
N LEU A 48 15.70 6.61 -2.75
CA LEU A 48 15.21 7.99 -2.96
C LEU A 48 13.76 8.14 -2.46
N VAL A 49 12.87 7.25 -2.88
CA VAL A 49 11.43 7.31 -2.52
C VAL A 49 11.25 7.15 -1.01
N LYS A 50 11.99 6.23 -0.38
CA LYS A 50 11.97 6.07 1.08
C LYS A 50 12.43 7.34 1.79
N ALA A 51 13.58 7.91 1.40
CA ALA A 51 14.09 9.14 2.00
C ALA A 51 13.08 10.29 1.86
N MET A 52 12.44 10.44 0.71
CA MET A 52 11.40 11.46 0.48
C MET A 52 10.17 11.26 1.38
N LYS A 53 9.70 10.02 1.54
CA LYS A 53 8.56 9.69 2.41
C LYS A 53 8.87 9.93 3.90
N ASP A 54 10.08 9.60 4.32
CA ASP A 54 10.52 9.72 5.71
C ASP A 54 11.02 11.13 6.07
N GLY A 55 11.16 12.03 5.08
CA GLY A 55 11.71 13.38 5.27
C GLY A 55 13.22 13.41 5.50
N ASN A 56 13.92 12.35 5.12
CA ASN A 56 15.37 12.23 5.26
C ASN A 56 16.12 12.94 4.13
N LEU A 57 17.38 13.28 4.39
CA LEU A 57 18.30 13.75 3.35
C LEU A 57 18.77 12.58 2.48
N PHE A 58 18.87 12.82 1.17
CA PHE A 58 19.37 11.86 0.19
C PHE A 58 20.58 12.46 -0.53
N LEU A 59 21.72 11.77 -0.51
CA LEU A 59 22.95 12.17 -1.18
C LEU A 59 23.20 11.25 -2.37
N VAL A 60 23.44 11.84 -3.54
CA VAL A 60 23.82 11.12 -4.76
C VAL A 60 25.28 11.43 -5.06
N ASP A 61 26.09 10.39 -5.17
CA ASP A 61 27.47 10.49 -5.61
C ASP A 61 27.59 10.12 -7.09
N GLU A 62 28.66 10.59 -7.76
CA GLU A 62 28.99 10.30 -9.16
C GLU A 62 27.82 10.55 -10.16
N ILE A 63 26.91 11.49 -9.84
CA ILE A 63 25.70 11.75 -10.65
C ILE A 63 26.00 12.09 -12.12
N SER A 64 27.18 12.65 -12.40
CA SER A 64 27.64 12.97 -13.75
C SER A 64 27.90 11.74 -14.63
N LEU A 65 28.01 10.55 -14.04
CA LEU A 65 28.18 9.29 -14.78
C LEU A 65 26.84 8.62 -15.11
N ALA A 66 25.72 9.12 -14.56
CA ALA A 66 24.40 8.59 -14.85
C ALA A 66 23.96 8.97 -16.28
N ASP A 67 23.22 8.08 -16.93
CA ASP A 67 22.62 8.37 -18.23
C ASP A 67 21.65 9.55 -18.14
N ASP A 68 21.56 10.36 -19.20
CA ASP A 68 20.67 11.52 -19.28
C ASP A 68 19.21 11.14 -18.92
N SER A 69 18.76 9.96 -19.34
CA SER A 69 17.41 9.45 -19.04
C SER A 69 17.13 9.26 -17.55
N VAL A 70 18.15 8.98 -16.73
CA VAL A 70 18.03 8.87 -15.27
C VAL A 70 17.90 10.27 -14.67
N LEU A 71 18.71 11.21 -15.14
CA LEU A 71 18.68 12.60 -14.68
C LEU A 71 17.34 13.28 -15.02
N GLU A 72 16.80 13.03 -16.21
CA GLU A 72 15.48 13.52 -16.60
C GLU A 72 14.37 13.02 -15.66
N ARG A 73 14.45 11.78 -15.17
CA ARG A 73 13.49 11.26 -14.19
C ARG A 73 13.64 11.89 -12.81
N LEU A 74 14.84 12.38 -12.46
CA LEU A 74 15.04 13.10 -11.21
C LEU A 74 14.43 14.52 -11.25
N ASN A 75 14.27 15.12 -12.43
CA ASN A 75 13.68 16.46 -12.51
C ASN A 75 12.27 16.52 -11.91
N SER A 76 11.45 15.47 -12.09
CA SER A 76 10.07 15.46 -11.56
C SER A 76 9.98 15.50 -10.02
N VAL A 77 11.05 15.08 -9.33
CA VAL A 77 11.14 15.15 -7.86
C VAL A 77 11.80 16.43 -7.35
N LEU A 78 12.52 17.14 -8.22
CA LEU A 78 13.21 18.39 -7.91
C LEU A 78 12.40 19.64 -8.27
N GLU A 79 11.47 19.51 -9.22
CA GLU A 79 10.57 20.58 -9.61
C GLU A 79 9.63 21.00 -8.45
N PRO A 80 9.22 22.28 -8.38
CA PRO A 80 8.35 22.78 -7.31
C PRO A 80 7.01 22.04 -7.24
N GLU A 81 6.50 21.63 -8.40
CA GLU A 81 5.34 20.75 -8.56
C GLU A 81 5.82 19.30 -8.50
N ARG A 82 6.25 18.85 -7.31
CA ARG A 82 6.73 17.47 -7.14
C ARG A 82 5.63 16.49 -7.49
N THR A 83 5.78 15.83 -8.63
CA THR A 83 4.85 14.80 -9.09
C THR A 83 5.65 13.53 -9.35
N LEU A 84 5.32 12.46 -8.61
CA LEU A 84 5.86 11.12 -8.83
C LEU A 84 5.00 10.37 -9.85
#